data_AF-A0A5P2AVI6-F1
#
_entry.id   AF-A0A5P2AVI6-F1
#
_cell.length_a   1.000
_cell.length_b   1.000
_cell.length_c   1.000
_cell.angle_alpha   90.00
_cell.angle_beta   90.00
_cell.angle_gamma   90.00
#
_symmetry.space_group_name_H-M   'P 1'
#
loop_
_entity.id
_entity.type
_entity.pdbx_description
1 polymer ?
#
loop_
_entity_poly.entity_id
_entity_poly.type
_entity_poly.pdbx_seq_one_letter_code
_entity_poly.pdbx_strand_id
1 'polypeptide(L)' 'MASYEVTLPARVPPGQDVEKVEAADYKVEDGFVHFTDQAGSKVASFQAEKVRMIRKSSASS' A
#
# COMPACT_ATOMS: atom_id res chain seq x y z
N MET A 1 -13.65 -1.35 -6.10
CA MET A 1 -12.57 -1.27 -5.08
C MET A 1 -11.34 -0.68 -5.76
N ALA A 2 -10.54 0.16 -5.10
CA ALA A 2 -9.34 0.70 -5.72
C ALA A 2 -8.16 -0.23 -5.46
N SER A 3 -7.24 -0.32 -6.41
CA SER A 3 -5.96 -1.01 -6.19
C SER A 3 -4.88 0.05 -5.97
N TYR A 4 -4.01 -0.18 -5.00
CA TYR A 4 -2.85 0.65 -4.70
C TYR A 4 -1.58 -0.18 -4.90
N GLU A 5 -0.65 0.34 -5.68
CA GLU A 5 0.71 -0.19 -5.81
C GLU A 5 1.60 0.54 -4.79
N VAL A 6 2.10 -0.21 -3.81
CA VAL A 6 2.98 0.27 -2.76
C VAL A 6 4.39 -0.17 -3.10
N THR A 7 5.26 0.80 -3.39
CA THR A 7 6.68 0.53 -3.61
C THR A 7 7.43 0.59 -2.28
N LEU A 8 7.99 -0.55 -1.87
CA LEU A 8 8.89 -0.70 -0.73
C LEU A 8 10.35 -0.54 -1.19
N PRO A 9 11.29 -0.14 -0.32
CA PRO A 9 12.70 -0.15 -0.65
C PRO A 9 13.14 -1.57 -0.96
N ALA A 10 13.95 -1.72 -1.99
CA ALA A 10 14.55 -2.99 -2.38
C ALA A 10 15.17 -3.68 -1.17
N ARG A 11 14.58 -4.81 -0.78
CA ARG A 11 15.25 -5.75 0.09
C ARG A 11 16.33 -6.45 -0.72
N VAL A 12 17.47 -6.65 -0.08
CA VAL A 12 18.50 -7.56 -0.58
C VAL A 12 18.16 -8.92 0.02
N PRO A 13 17.86 -9.97 -0.76
CA PRO A 13 17.96 -10.11 -2.22
C PRO A 13 16.75 -9.53 -3.01
N PRO A 14 16.98 -9.04 -4.25
CA PRO A 14 16.02 -8.27 -5.04
C PRO A 14 14.89 -9.15 -5.56
N GLY A 15 13.75 -9.10 -4.88
CA GLY A 15 12.54 -9.81 -5.30
C GLY A 15 11.33 -9.13 -4.70
N GLN A 16 10.62 -8.36 -5.54
CA GLN A 16 9.32 -7.75 -5.27
C GLN A 16 9.36 -6.45 -4.42
N ASP A 17 9.71 -5.36 -5.09
CA ASP A 17 9.64 -3.99 -4.54
C ASP A 17 8.22 -3.41 -4.51
N VAL A 18 7.28 -4.03 -5.22
CA VAL A 18 5.92 -3.51 -5.40
C VAL A 18 4.90 -4.49 -4.86
N GLU A 19 4.18 -4.08 -3.82
CA GLU A 19 3.01 -4.80 -3.30
C GLU A 19 1.73 -4.17 -3.82
N LYS A 20 0.81 -5.01 -4.29
CA LYS A 20 -0.52 -4.58 -4.74
C LYS A 20 -1.51 -4.80 -3.60
N VAL A 21 -2.17 -3.72 -3.20
CA VAL A 21 -3.12 -3.71 -2.09
C VAL A 21 -4.47 -3.26 -2.61
N GLU A 22 -5.49 -4.10 -2.46
CA GLU A 22 -6.86 -3.71 -2.75
C GLU A 22 -7.47 -3.07 -1.51
N ALA A 23 -7.83 -1.79 -1.62
CA ALA A 23 -8.37 -1.02 -0.52
C ALA A 23 -9.36 0.04 -1.05
N ALA A 24 -10.23 0.53 -0.18
CA ALA A 24 -11.01 1.73 -0.49
C ALA A 24 -10.12 2.97 -0.33
N ASP A 25 -9.39 3.06 0.77
CA ASP A 25 -8.60 4.21 1.16
C ASP A 25 -7.34 3.82 1.95
N TYR A 26 -6.48 4.79 2.27
CA TYR A 26 -5.33 4.57 3.15
C TYR A 26 -5.10 5.78 4.05
N LYS A 27 -4.63 5.53 5.27
CA LYS A 27 -4.26 6.55 6.24
C LYS A 27 -2.88 6.31 6.82
N VAL A 28 -2.18 7.37 7.18
CA VAL A 28 -0.88 7.28 7.87
C VAL A 28 -1.09 7.57 9.34
N GLU A 29 -0.80 6.61 10.20
CA GLU A 29 -0.98 6.68 11.66
C GLU A 29 0.16 5.92 12.34
N ASP A 30 0.71 6.44 13.45
CA ASP A 30 1.79 5.80 14.22
C ASP A 30 3.04 5.40 13.41
N GLY A 31 3.32 6.10 12.30
CA GLY A 31 4.43 5.75 11.40
C GLY A 31 4.14 4.55 10.50
N PHE A 32 2.87 4.16 10.36
CA PHE A 32 2.41 3.11 9.44
C PHE A 32 1.39 3.67 8.44
N VAL A 33 1.47 3.19 7.21
CA VAL A 33 0.44 3.34 6.20
C VAL A 33 -0.55 2.19 6.36
N HIS A 34 -1.76 2.48 6.84
CA HIS A 34 -2.85 1.53 6.95
C HIS A 34 -3.78 1.65 5.75
N PHE A 35 -4.00 0.56 5.04
CA PHE A 35 -4.99 0.47 3.99
C PHE A 35 -6.30 -0.06 4.56
N THR A 36 -7.41 0.58 4.22
CA THR A 36 -8.75 0.23 4.73
C THR A 36 -9.70 -0.13 3.60
N ASP A 37 -10.54 -1.14 3.82
CA ASP A 37 -11.65 -1.48 2.93
C ASP A 37 -12.80 -0.44 3.00
N GLN A 38 -13.88 -0.67 2.26
CA GLN A 38 -15.05 0.24 2.26
C GLN A 38 -15.80 0.27 3.61
N ALA A 39 -15.62 -0.74 4.46
CA ALA A 39 -16.19 -0.77 5.80
C ALA A 39 -15.27 -0.06 6.83
N GLY A 40 -14.10 0.42 6.40
CA GLY A 40 -13.09 1.03 7.28
C GLY A 40 -12.20 0.02 8.00
N SER A 41 -12.30 -1.27 7.68
CA SER A 41 -11.48 -2.31 8.31
C SER A 41 -10.08 -2.29 7.72
N LYS A 42 -9.05 -2.43 8.57
CA LYS A 42 -7.65 -2.49 8.14
C LYS A 42 -7.41 -3.80 7.37
N VAL A 43 -7.02 -3.69 6.10
CA VAL A 43 -6.73 -4.85 5.23
C VAL A 43 -5.24 -5.06 5.01
N ALA A 44 -4.43 -3.99 5.05
CA ALA A 44 -2.97 -4.07 4.98
C ALA A 44 -2.32 -2.94 5.77
N SER A 45 -1.06 -3.11 6.16
CA SER A 45 -0.31 -2.09 6.89
C SER A 45 1.19 -2.19 6.60
N PHE A 46 1.81 -1.06 6.31
CA PHE A 46 3.24 -0.97 5.98
C PHE A 46 3.89 0.11 6.84
N GLN A 47 5.15 -0.07 7.23
CA GLN A 47 5.90 1.00 7.89
C GLN A 47 6.08 2.17 6.91
N ALA A 48 5.63 3.37 7.28
CA ALA A 48 5.67 4.55 6.43
C ALA A 48 7.10 4.91 6.01
N GLU A 49 8.09 4.72 6.90
CA GLU A 49 9.52 4.88 6.58
C GLU A 49 10.01 3.92 5.48
N LYS A 50 9.32 2.78 5.31
CA LYS A 50 9.60 1.77 4.28
C LYS A 50 8.70 1.94 3.06
N VAL A 51 7.85 2.96 2.98
CA VAL A 51 7.04 3.18 1.78
C VAL A 51 7.68 4.30 0.98
N ARG A 52 8.21 3.98 -0.20
CA ARG A 52 8.81 4.99 -1.09
C ARG A 52 7.74 5.69 -1.93
N MET A 53 6.73 4.94 -2.36
CA MET A 53 5.68 5.46 -3.23
C MET A 53 4.40 4.65 -3.02
N ILE A 54 3.27 5.34 -3.04
CA ILE A 54 1.95 4.73 -3.14
C ILE A 54 1.31 5.30 -4.40
N ARG A 55 0.96 4.45 -5.35
CA ARG A 55 0.25 4.85 -6.56
C ARG A 55 -1.10 4.17 -6.56
N LYS A 56 -2.17 4.94 -6.78
CA LYS A 56 -3.49 4.38 -7.05
C LYS A 56 -3.48 3.81 -8.47
N SER A 57 -3.49 2.50 -8.57
CA SER A 57 -3.68 1.77 -9.82
C SER A 57 -5.18 1.71 -10.07
N SER A 58 -5.74 2.79 -10.62
CA SER A 58 -7.01 2.69 -11.32
C SER A 58 -6.77 1.71 -12.46
N ALA A 59 -7.35 0.51 -12.41
CA ALA A 59 -7.44 -0.35 -13.57
C ALA A 59 -7.93 0.53 -14.74
N SER A 60 -7.04 0.82 -15.69
CA SER A 60 -7.43 1.46 -16.94
C SER A 60 -7.99 0.37 -17.83
N SER A 61 -9.13 0.70 -18.42
CA SER A 61 -9.98 -0.12 -19.28
C SER A 61 -9.26 -0.85 -20.40
#